data_AF-A0AA43JP76-F1
#
_entry.id   AF-A0AA43JP76-F1
#
_cell.length_a   1.000
_cell.length_b   1.000
_cell.length_c   1.000
_cell.angle_alpha   90.00
_cell.angle_beta   90.00
_cell.angle_gamma   90.00
#
_symmetry.space_group_name_H-M   'P 1'
#
loop_
_entity.id
_entity.type
_entity.pdbx_description
1 polymer ?
#
loop_
_entity_poly.entity_id
_entity_poly.type
_entity_poly.pdbx_seq_one_letter_code
_entity_poly.pdbx_strand_id
1 'polypeptide(L)'
;MPDLTIMIVAAAITGVAALLQGTIGFGFAAISVPLLTLLDPSLTPIPQIMLSLTLATGMAIRERRSIDFSGVRWILVGRTAGAVIGAWLLGFMTERIASMVIGSVVVGAALIMTSGWSIPRTRETETGVGVLSGASGIVTGVGGPMLALLFAGAEGPTTRSTLSTIFIVGQSINIAVLGFTGRTTGFDVQVAALLVIPLILG
;
A
#
# COMPACT_ATOMS: atom_id res chain seq x y z
N MET A 1 12.28 -21.60 7.30
CA MET A 1 12.69 -20.88 6.07
C MET A 1 11.92 -21.49 4.92
N PRO A 2 11.31 -20.68 4.04
CA PRO A 2 10.64 -21.20 2.84
C PRO A 2 11.64 -21.95 1.96
N ASP A 3 11.13 -22.85 1.12
CA ASP A 3 11.92 -23.53 0.10
C ASP A 3 12.62 -22.50 -0.81
N LEU A 4 13.83 -22.81 -1.28
CA LEU A 4 14.58 -21.96 -2.20
C LEU A 4 13.75 -21.61 -3.44
N THR A 5 12.96 -22.56 -3.94
CA THR A 5 12.08 -22.38 -5.09
C THR A 5 11.01 -21.30 -4.81
N ILE A 6 10.39 -21.36 -3.62
CA ILE A 6 9.42 -20.35 -3.17
C ILE A 6 10.08 -18.98 -3.09
N MET A 7 11.30 -18.89 -2.57
CA MET A 7 12.01 -17.62 -2.43
C MET A 7 12.38 -17.00 -3.79
N ILE A 8 12.75 -17.80 -4.78
CA ILE A 8 13.03 -17.32 -6.15
C ILE A 8 11.77 -16.77 -6.80
N VAL A 9 10.64 -17.47 -6.69
CA VAL A 9 9.35 -16.99 -7.23
C VAL A 9 8.91 -15.72 -6.48
N ALA A 10 9.08 -15.67 -5.16
CA ALA A 10 8.75 -14.50 -4.36
C ALA A 10 9.60 -13.28 -4.74
N ALA A 11 10.90 -13.48 -5.02
CA ALA A 11 11.79 -12.44 -5.51
C ALA A 11 11.33 -11.89 -6.88
N ALA A 12 10.97 -12.76 -7.82
CA ALA A 12 10.45 -12.35 -9.12
C ALA A 12 9.15 -11.53 -9.00
N ILE A 13 8.19 -12.00 -8.20
CA ILE A 13 6.93 -11.28 -7.93
C ILE A 13 7.22 -9.91 -7.31
N THR A 14 8.10 -9.86 -6.31
CA THR A 14 8.48 -8.63 -5.61
C THR A 14 9.13 -7.62 -6.57
N GLY A 15 10.06 -8.07 -7.41
CA GLY A 15 10.74 -7.21 -8.39
C GLY A 15 9.77 -6.65 -9.44
N VAL A 16 8.88 -7.48 -9.99
CA VAL A 16 7.86 -7.02 -10.95
C VAL A 16 6.90 -6.03 -10.29
N ALA A 17 6.44 -6.31 -9.08
CA ALA A 17 5.56 -5.40 -8.34
C ALA A 17 6.26 -4.07 -8.01
N ALA A 18 7.56 -4.09 -7.68
CA ALA A 18 8.36 -2.91 -7.40
C ALA A 18 8.55 -2.06 -8.67
N LEU A 19 8.88 -2.68 -9.80
CA LEU A 19 9.00 -2.02 -11.11
C LEU A 19 7.69 -1.32 -11.51
N LEU A 20 6.56 -2.01 -11.37
CA LEU A 20 5.24 -1.44 -11.67
C LEU A 20 4.91 -0.27 -10.75
N GLN A 21 5.21 -0.36 -9.45
CA GLN A 21 5.05 0.77 -8.55
C GLN A 21 6.03 1.91 -8.84
N GLY A 22 7.28 1.64 -9.23
CA GLY A 22 8.28 2.65 -9.58
C GLY A 22 7.94 3.44 -10.86
N THR A 23 7.19 2.81 -11.76
CA THR A 23 6.72 3.43 -13.02
C THR A 23 5.38 4.15 -12.86
N ILE A 24 4.41 3.53 -12.17
CA ILE A 24 3.04 4.03 -12.03
C ILE A 24 2.87 4.92 -10.78
N GLY A 25 3.55 4.59 -9.68
CA GLY A 25 3.48 5.29 -8.39
C GLY A 25 2.73 4.57 -7.28
N PHE A 26 2.07 3.46 -7.60
CA PHE A 26 1.38 2.58 -6.67
C PHE A 26 1.26 1.17 -7.27
N GLY A 27 0.80 0.21 -6.46
CA GLY A 27 0.42 -1.12 -6.95
C GLY A 27 1.29 -2.26 -6.43
N PHE A 28 2.39 -1.98 -5.71
CA PHE A 28 3.24 -3.03 -5.13
C PHE A 28 2.41 -4.01 -4.30
N ALA A 29 1.73 -3.53 -3.27
CA ALA A 29 0.92 -4.37 -2.39
C ALA A 29 -0.30 -4.98 -3.10
N ALA A 30 -0.85 -4.30 -4.12
CA ALA A 30 -1.98 -4.83 -4.88
C ALA A 30 -1.61 -6.05 -5.74
N ILE A 31 -0.33 -6.18 -6.09
CA ILE A 31 0.21 -7.28 -6.90
C ILE A 31 0.89 -8.32 -5.99
N SER A 32 1.82 -7.87 -5.15
CA SER A 32 2.67 -8.76 -4.35
C SER A 32 1.86 -9.51 -3.29
N VAL A 33 0.95 -8.85 -2.57
CA VAL A 33 0.20 -9.49 -1.48
C VAL A 33 -0.66 -10.66 -1.95
N PRO A 34 -1.57 -10.54 -2.94
CA PRO A 34 -2.39 -11.68 -3.35
C PRO A 34 -1.57 -12.82 -3.94
N LEU A 35 -0.57 -12.53 -4.77
CA LEU A 35 0.26 -13.55 -5.40
C LEU A 35 1.15 -14.29 -4.39
N LEU A 36 1.74 -13.56 -3.44
CA LEU A 36 2.58 -14.17 -2.41
C LEU A 36 1.74 -14.92 -1.37
N THR A 37 0.55 -14.45 -1.02
CA THR A 37 -0.37 -15.20 -0.14
C THR A 37 -0.79 -16.53 -0.78
N LEU A 38 -1.00 -16.57 -2.09
CA LEU A 38 -1.29 -17.83 -2.82
C LEU A 38 -0.09 -18.77 -2.85
N LEU A 39 1.12 -18.24 -2.87
CA LEU A 39 2.36 -19.02 -2.89
C LEU A 39 2.69 -19.58 -1.50
N ASP A 40 2.73 -18.70 -0.49
CA ASP A 40 2.97 -19.02 0.91
C ASP A 40 2.42 -17.85 1.79
N PRO A 41 1.35 -18.08 2.56
CA PRO A 41 0.76 -17.07 3.44
C PRO A 41 1.74 -16.47 4.46
N SER A 42 2.85 -17.14 4.78
CA SER A 42 3.87 -16.61 5.70
C SER A 42 4.68 -15.45 5.11
N LEU A 43 4.61 -15.22 3.80
CA LEU A 43 5.29 -14.11 3.12
C LEU A 43 4.52 -12.77 3.20
N THR A 44 3.30 -12.80 3.75
CA THR A 44 2.36 -11.67 3.79
C THR A 44 1.63 -11.58 5.13
N PRO A 45 1.02 -10.43 5.48
CA PRO A 45 1.19 -9.11 4.85
C PRO A 45 2.41 -8.35 5.41
N ILE A 46 2.96 -8.75 6.56
CA ILE A 46 3.95 -7.96 7.31
C ILE A 46 5.23 -7.69 6.50
N PRO A 47 5.88 -8.69 5.87
CA PRO A 47 7.08 -8.42 5.06
C PRO A 47 6.80 -7.43 3.91
N GLN A 48 5.61 -7.52 3.31
CA GLN A 48 5.21 -6.65 2.20
C GLN A 48 4.95 -5.21 2.64
N ILE A 49 4.41 -5.01 3.85
CA ILE A 49 4.27 -3.67 4.44
C ILE A 49 5.64 -3.01 4.63
N MET A 50 6.63 -3.77 5.12
CA MET A 50 8.00 -3.26 5.30
C MET A 50 8.67 -2.92 3.95
N LEU A 51 8.55 -3.80 2.96
CA LEU A 51 9.05 -3.57 1.60
C LEU A 51 8.37 -2.37 0.93
N SER A 52 7.05 -2.25 1.09
CA SER A 52 6.28 -1.11 0.58
C SER A 52 6.75 0.22 1.16
N LEU A 53 7.07 0.26 2.46
CA LEU A 53 7.65 1.44 3.11
C LEU A 53 9.02 1.78 2.53
N THR A 54 9.89 0.79 2.34
CA THR A 54 11.24 0.97 1.75
C THR A 54 11.14 1.56 0.34
N LEU A 55 10.29 0.98 -0.51
CA LEU A 55 10.09 1.43 -1.88
C LEU A 55 9.49 2.85 -1.94
N ALA A 56 8.47 3.12 -1.13
CA ALA A 56 7.85 4.44 -1.04
C ALA A 56 8.87 5.50 -0.58
N THR A 57 9.72 5.17 0.39
CA THR A 57 10.78 6.08 0.87
C THR A 57 11.77 6.38 -0.25
N GLY A 58 12.25 5.37 -0.98
CA GLY A 58 13.16 5.56 -2.12
C GLY A 58 12.56 6.46 -3.21
N MET A 59 11.30 6.23 -3.58
CA MET A 59 10.59 7.05 -4.58
C MET A 59 10.38 8.49 -4.11
N ALA A 60 9.96 8.69 -2.85
CA ALA A 60 9.78 10.04 -2.29
C ALA A 60 11.10 10.82 -2.25
N ILE A 61 12.22 10.17 -1.94
CA ILE A 61 13.55 10.80 -1.98
C ILE A 61 13.95 11.13 -3.43
N ARG A 62 13.77 10.21 -4.38
CA ARG A 62 14.12 10.38 -5.80
C ARG A 62 13.42 11.58 -6.42
N GLU A 63 12.13 11.74 -6.13
CA GLU A 63 11.26 12.74 -6.76
C GLU A 63 10.79 13.82 -5.77
N ARG A 64 11.59 14.08 -4.71
CA ARG A 64 11.22 14.98 -3.60
C ARG A 64 10.81 16.40 -4.00
N ARG A 65 11.30 16.88 -5.14
CA ARG A 65 11.00 18.23 -5.67
C ARG A 65 9.60 18.34 -6.27
N SER A 66 8.96 17.22 -6.58
CA SER A 66 7.64 17.14 -7.21
C SER A 66 6.52 16.79 -6.22
N ILE A 67 6.83 16.72 -4.91
CA ILE A 67 5.84 16.39 -3.89
C ILE A 67 4.87 17.57 -3.72
N ASP A 68 3.58 17.32 -3.94
CA ASP A 68 2.50 18.29 -3.68
C ASP A 68 2.11 18.27 -2.19
N PHE A 69 2.92 18.89 -1.33
CA PHE A 69 2.60 18.93 0.11
C PHE A 69 1.28 19.66 0.43
N SER A 70 0.92 20.67 -0.38
CA SER A 70 -0.30 21.46 -0.22
C SER A 70 -1.58 20.65 -0.42
N GLY A 71 -1.60 19.78 -1.43
CA GLY A 71 -2.76 18.97 -1.79
C GLY A 71 -2.82 17.63 -1.06
N VAL A 72 -1.85 17.30 -0.22
CA VAL A 72 -1.78 15.99 0.46
C VAL A 72 -2.20 16.05 1.92
N ARG A 73 -2.23 17.25 2.52
CA ARG A 73 -2.58 17.41 3.94
C ARG A 73 -3.96 16.84 4.28
N TRP A 74 -4.97 17.07 3.43
CA TRP A 74 -6.33 16.60 3.68
C TRP A 74 -6.45 15.09 3.50
N ILE A 75 -5.70 14.54 2.54
CA ILE A 75 -5.54 13.11 2.36
C ILE A 75 -4.91 12.47 3.59
N LEU A 76 -3.84 13.06 4.14
CA LEU A 76 -3.16 12.54 5.33
C LEU A 76 -4.06 12.61 6.57
N VAL A 77 -4.76 13.72 6.78
CA VAL A 77 -5.74 13.87 7.88
C VAL A 77 -6.82 12.79 7.77
N GLY A 78 -7.43 12.65 6.58
CA GLY A 78 -8.41 11.61 6.33
C GLY A 78 -7.83 10.22 6.54
N ARG A 79 -6.62 9.94 6.04
CA ARG A 79 -5.95 8.64 6.13
C ARG A 79 -5.66 8.25 7.57
N THR A 80 -5.18 9.16 8.40
CA THR A 80 -4.95 8.89 9.82
C THR A 80 -6.26 8.60 10.54
N ALA A 81 -7.33 9.38 10.31
CA ALA A 81 -8.64 9.10 10.86
C ALA A 81 -9.21 7.75 10.40
N GLY A 82 -9.07 7.46 9.10
CA GLY A 82 -9.46 6.19 8.50
C GLY A 82 -8.71 5.01 9.07
N ALA A 83 -7.41 5.15 9.35
CA ALA A 83 -6.63 4.08 9.98
C ALA A 83 -7.14 3.76 11.39
N VAL A 84 -7.51 4.76 12.19
CA VAL A 84 -8.13 4.55 13.51
C VAL A 84 -9.46 3.82 13.36
N ILE A 85 -10.32 4.25 12.43
CA ILE A 85 -11.60 3.59 12.15
C ILE A 85 -11.39 2.14 11.69
N GLY A 86 -10.45 1.92 10.77
CA GLY A 86 -10.11 0.59 10.25
C GLY A 86 -9.60 -0.35 11.34
N ALA A 87 -8.72 0.13 12.23
CA ALA A 87 -8.21 -0.66 13.36
C ALA A 87 -9.31 -1.02 14.35
N TRP A 88 -10.21 -0.07 14.63
CA TRP A 88 -11.38 -0.31 15.47
C TRP A 88 -12.32 -1.35 14.84
N LEU A 89 -12.66 -1.21 13.55
CA LEU A 89 -13.50 -2.15 12.81
C LEU A 89 -12.89 -3.54 12.73
N LEU A 90 -11.57 -3.64 12.57
CA LEU A 90 -10.85 -4.92 12.51
C LEU A 90 -11.09 -5.77 13.78
N GLY A 91 -11.26 -5.13 14.93
CA GLY A 91 -11.56 -5.82 16.20
C GLY A 91 -12.90 -6.55 16.21
N PHE A 92 -13.82 -6.21 15.30
CA PHE A 92 -15.16 -6.80 15.22
C PHE A 92 -15.37 -7.67 13.97
N MET A 93 -14.40 -7.70 13.03
CA MET A 93 -14.52 -8.42 11.77
C MET A 93 -13.97 -9.84 11.86
N THR A 94 -14.70 -10.79 11.26
CA THR A 94 -14.15 -12.12 10.94
C THR A 94 -13.26 -12.03 9.70
N GLU A 95 -12.32 -12.97 9.54
CA GLU A 95 -11.42 -13.02 8.37
C GLU A 95 -12.17 -13.01 7.03
N ARG A 96 -13.35 -13.64 7.00
CA ARG A 96 -14.22 -13.68 5.81
C ARG A 96 -14.75 -12.30 5.45
N ILE A 97 -15.19 -11.53 6.44
CA ILE A 97 -15.71 -10.16 6.24
C ILE A 97 -14.57 -9.24 5.79
N ALA A 98 -13.41 -9.32 6.45
CA ALA A 98 -12.23 -8.57 6.04
C ALA A 98 -11.87 -8.87 4.57
N SER A 99 -11.79 -10.16 4.19
CA SER A 99 -11.51 -10.60 2.82
C SER A 99 -12.51 -10.07 1.78
N MET A 100 -13.81 -10.05 2.11
CA MET A 100 -14.83 -9.49 1.22
C MET A 100 -14.69 -7.97 1.06
N VAL A 101 -14.40 -7.24 2.13
CA VAL A 101 -14.15 -5.78 2.10
C VAL A 101 -12.90 -5.48 1.27
N ILE A 102 -11.83 -6.26 1.43
CA ILE A 102 -10.61 -6.17 0.61
C ILE A 102 -10.95 -6.26 -0.87
N GLY A 103 -11.58 -7.36 -1.28
CA GLY A 103 -11.89 -7.64 -2.68
C GLY A 103 -12.80 -6.57 -3.30
N SER A 104 -13.83 -6.13 -2.57
CA SER A 104 -14.77 -5.12 -3.06
C SER A 104 -14.15 -3.73 -3.19
N VAL A 105 -13.26 -3.30 -2.30
CA VAL A 105 -12.52 -2.04 -2.45
C VAL A 105 -11.57 -2.09 -3.66
N VAL A 106 -10.84 -3.19 -3.85
CA VAL A 106 -9.92 -3.35 -4.99
C VAL A 106 -10.68 -3.37 -6.31
N VAL A 107 -11.75 -4.16 -6.40
CA VAL A 107 -12.60 -4.23 -7.61
C VAL A 107 -13.27 -2.89 -7.87
N GLY A 108 -13.83 -2.24 -6.85
CA GLY A 108 -14.44 -0.92 -6.97
C GLY A 108 -13.44 0.12 -7.49
N ALA A 109 -12.22 0.13 -6.96
CA ALA A 109 -11.16 0.99 -7.45
C ALA A 109 -10.83 0.73 -8.92
N ALA A 110 -10.62 -0.54 -9.27
CA ALA A 110 -10.29 -0.94 -10.63
C ALA A 110 -11.39 -0.53 -11.62
N LEU A 111 -12.66 -0.77 -11.26
CA LEU A 111 -13.81 -0.37 -12.08
C LEU A 111 -13.83 1.15 -12.30
N ILE A 112 -13.66 1.95 -11.24
CA ILE A 112 -13.67 3.41 -11.38
C ILE A 112 -12.46 3.87 -12.20
N MET A 113 -11.28 3.30 -12.00
CA MET A 113 -10.10 3.59 -12.81
C MET A 113 -10.31 3.27 -14.30
N THR A 114 -10.94 2.14 -14.62
CA THR A 114 -11.23 1.75 -16.02
C THR A 114 -12.34 2.57 -16.67
N SER A 115 -13.19 3.23 -15.87
CA SER A 115 -14.29 4.06 -16.38
C SER A 115 -13.84 5.42 -16.96
N GLY A 116 -12.57 5.79 -16.76
CA GLY A 116 -12.04 7.10 -17.18
C GLY A 116 -12.56 8.28 -16.35
N TRP A 117 -13.29 8.01 -15.26
CA TRP A 117 -13.88 9.03 -14.42
C TRP A 117 -12.83 9.67 -13.51
N SER A 118 -12.68 11.00 -13.60
CA SER A 118 -11.76 11.75 -12.73
C SER A 118 -12.50 12.36 -11.56
N ILE A 119 -11.96 12.18 -10.35
CA ILE A 119 -12.48 12.82 -9.14
C ILE A 119 -11.85 14.22 -9.03
N PRO A 120 -12.64 15.30 -8.94
CA PRO A 120 -12.11 16.62 -8.67
C PRO A 120 -11.37 16.65 -7.33
N ARG A 121 -10.18 17.27 -7.30
CA ARG A 121 -9.42 17.44 -6.06
C ARG A 121 -9.96 18.63 -5.27
N THR A 122 -10.86 18.35 -4.33
CA THR A 122 -11.36 19.30 -3.32
C THR A 122 -10.98 18.79 -1.93
N ARG A 123 -11.11 19.63 -0.91
CA ARG A 123 -10.74 19.25 0.47
C ARG A 123 -11.59 18.07 0.97
N GLU A 124 -12.84 18.05 0.56
CA GLU A 124 -13.83 17.03 0.92
C GLU A 124 -13.49 15.70 0.24
N THR A 125 -13.18 15.70 -1.06
CA THR A 125 -12.81 14.48 -1.79
C THR A 125 -11.46 13.95 -1.34
N GLU A 126 -10.47 14.81 -1.12
CA GLU A 126 -9.16 14.43 -0.57
C GLU A 126 -9.28 13.79 0.81
N THR A 127 -10.09 14.38 1.69
CA THR A 127 -10.31 13.83 3.04
C THR A 127 -11.07 12.50 2.98
N GLY A 128 -12.13 12.40 2.17
CA GLY A 128 -12.92 11.18 2.02
C GLY A 128 -12.10 10.01 1.44
N VAL A 129 -11.34 10.27 0.36
CA VAL A 129 -10.40 9.30 -0.22
C VAL A 129 -9.32 8.93 0.79
N GLY A 130 -8.81 9.89 1.57
CA GLY A 130 -7.92 9.65 2.69
C GLY A 130 -8.50 8.64 3.67
N VAL A 131 -9.71 8.88 4.20
CA VAL A 131 -10.40 7.98 5.14
C VAL A 131 -10.55 6.57 4.58
N LEU A 132 -11.06 6.46 3.35
CA LEU A 132 -11.23 5.17 2.69
C LEU A 132 -9.89 4.45 2.51
N SER A 133 -8.85 5.18 2.13
CA SER A 133 -7.50 4.66 1.91
C SER A 133 -6.80 4.25 3.22
N GLY A 134 -7.07 4.96 4.32
CA GLY A 134 -6.55 4.64 5.65
C GLY A 134 -7.23 3.41 6.25
N ALA A 135 -8.57 3.37 6.19
CA ALA A 135 -9.35 2.23 6.68
C ALA A 135 -9.03 0.96 5.89
N SER A 136 -8.99 1.05 4.55
CA SER A 136 -8.55 -0.06 3.71
C SER A 136 -7.08 -0.41 3.98
N GLY A 137 -6.18 0.57 4.12
CA GLY A 137 -4.78 0.31 4.46
C GLY A 137 -4.57 -0.57 5.70
N ILE A 138 -5.42 -0.45 6.72
CA ILE A 138 -5.37 -1.29 7.92
C ILE A 138 -6.02 -2.66 7.70
N VAL A 139 -7.19 -2.71 7.06
CA VAL A 139 -7.94 -3.96 6.86
C VAL A 139 -7.32 -4.84 5.78
N THR A 140 -6.73 -4.23 4.75
CA THR A 140 -6.35 -4.87 3.50
C THR A 140 -4.84 -4.83 3.22
N GLY A 141 -4.09 -3.91 3.85
CA GLY A 141 -2.71 -3.59 3.44
C GLY A 141 -2.62 -2.84 2.10
N VAL A 142 -3.75 -2.61 1.42
CA VAL A 142 -3.88 -2.03 0.08
C VAL A 142 -4.79 -0.80 0.14
N GLY A 143 -4.18 0.36 0.44
CA GLY A 143 -4.87 1.67 0.37
C GLY A 143 -4.66 2.43 -0.95
N GLY A 144 -3.76 1.93 -1.82
CA GLY A 144 -3.28 2.65 -3.00
C GLY A 144 -4.29 2.93 -4.11
N PRO A 145 -5.23 2.03 -4.45
CA PRO A 145 -6.11 2.23 -5.60
C PRO A 145 -7.03 3.45 -5.49
N MET A 146 -7.55 3.76 -4.29
CA MET A 146 -8.37 4.96 -4.05
C MET A 146 -7.57 6.25 -4.26
N LEU A 147 -6.31 6.25 -3.85
CA LEU A 147 -5.42 7.38 -4.03
C LEU A 147 -4.98 7.51 -5.49
N ALA A 148 -4.69 6.40 -6.16
CA ALA A 148 -4.36 6.37 -7.59
C ALA A 148 -5.44 7.04 -8.44
N LEU A 149 -6.71 6.77 -8.13
CA LEU A 149 -7.83 7.39 -8.83
C LEU A 149 -7.84 8.92 -8.67
N LEU A 150 -7.56 9.43 -7.47
CA LEU A 150 -7.50 10.87 -7.20
C LEU A 150 -6.35 11.56 -7.95
N PHE A 151 -5.29 10.82 -8.28
CA PHE A 151 -4.11 11.31 -9.01
C PHE A 151 -4.06 10.87 -10.48
N ALA A 152 -5.12 10.26 -11.02
CA ALA A 152 -5.12 9.69 -12.38
C ALA A 152 -4.84 10.72 -13.49
N GLY A 153 -5.15 12.00 -13.25
CA GLY A 153 -4.89 13.12 -14.18
C GLY A 153 -3.64 13.95 -13.87
N ALA A 154 -2.85 13.60 -12.87
CA ALA A 154 -1.65 14.35 -12.48
C ALA A 154 -0.41 13.87 -13.26
N GLU A 155 0.60 14.74 -13.37
CA GLU A 155 1.88 14.37 -14.00
C GLU A 155 2.53 13.20 -13.26
N GLY A 156 3.12 12.27 -14.00
CA GLY A 156 3.71 11.04 -13.46
C GLY A 156 4.63 11.27 -12.25
N PRO A 157 5.59 12.22 -12.29
CA PRO A 157 6.46 12.49 -11.14
C PRO A 157 5.71 12.98 -9.88
N THR A 158 4.70 13.83 -10.07
CA THR A 158 3.86 14.33 -8.96
C THR A 158 3.05 13.19 -8.37
N THR A 159 2.44 12.34 -9.19
CA THR A 159 1.69 11.15 -8.75
C THR A 159 2.58 10.21 -7.96
N ARG A 160 3.73 9.81 -8.50
CA ARG A 160 4.65 8.87 -7.84
C ARG A 160 5.15 9.40 -6.51
N SER A 161 5.69 10.62 -6.47
CA SER A 161 6.26 11.22 -5.26
C SER A 161 5.20 11.50 -4.18
N THR A 162 4.01 11.94 -4.59
CA THR A 162 2.91 12.25 -3.68
C THR A 162 2.29 10.98 -3.08
N LEU A 163 1.96 9.98 -3.91
CA LEU A 163 1.45 8.70 -3.44
C LEU A 163 2.47 8.01 -2.53
N SER A 164 3.75 8.07 -2.88
CA SER A 164 4.85 7.56 -2.03
C SER A 164 4.86 8.22 -0.66
N THR A 165 4.71 9.55 -0.59
CA THR A 165 4.66 10.28 0.68
C THR A 165 3.47 9.84 1.54
N ILE A 166 2.30 9.63 0.94
CA ILE A 166 1.11 9.14 1.62
C ILE A 166 1.31 7.70 2.11
N PHE A 167 1.94 6.86 1.30
CA PHE A 167 2.25 5.48 1.66
C PHE A 167 3.27 5.40 2.78
N ILE A 168 4.29 6.26 2.83
CA ILE A 168 5.24 6.30 3.95
C ILE A 168 4.49 6.47 5.26
N VAL A 169 3.63 7.49 5.36
CA VAL A 169 2.83 7.73 6.58
C VAL A 169 1.95 6.53 6.90
N GLY A 170 1.26 5.99 5.90
CA GLY A 170 0.39 4.83 6.07
C GLY A 170 1.12 3.58 6.56
N GLN A 171 2.23 3.23 5.93
CA GLN A 171 2.97 2.02 6.27
C GLN A 171 3.71 2.18 7.60
N SER A 172 4.18 3.39 7.95
CA SER A 172 4.71 3.65 9.29
C SER A 172 3.66 3.42 10.38
N ILE A 173 2.42 3.86 10.18
CA ILE A 173 1.31 3.59 11.11
C ILE A 173 1.05 2.08 11.19
N ASN A 174 0.97 1.39 10.05
CA ASN A 174 0.74 -0.05 10.00
C ASN A 174 1.83 -0.83 10.76
N ILE A 175 3.11 -0.53 10.52
CA ILE A 175 4.24 -1.16 11.21
C ILE A 175 4.19 -0.88 12.71
N ALA A 176 3.88 0.35 13.13
CA ALA A 176 3.75 0.69 14.54
C ALA A 176 2.64 -0.13 15.20
N VAL A 177 1.44 -0.18 14.61
CA VAL A 177 0.30 -0.94 15.14
C VAL A 177 0.61 -2.45 15.21
N LEU A 178 1.21 -3.01 14.15
CA LEU A 178 1.57 -4.43 14.11
C LEU A 178 2.68 -4.80 15.11
N GLY A 179 3.65 -3.89 15.30
CA GLY A 179 4.69 -4.02 16.32
C GLY A 179 4.12 -3.97 17.74
N PHE A 180 3.25 -3.01 18.04
CA PHE A 180 2.62 -2.89 19.37
C PHE A 180 1.69 -4.06 19.70
N THR A 181 1.05 -4.66 18.70
CA THR A 181 0.20 -5.85 18.90
C THR A 181 0.98 -7.16 18.99
N GLY A 182 2.32 -7.12 18.89
CA GLY A 182 3.17 -8.32 18.95
C GLY A 182 3.01 -9.26 17.77
N ARG A 183 2.39 -8.80 16.67
CA ARG A 183 2.14 -9.60 15.47
C ARG A 183 3.36 -9.73 14.57
N THR A 184 4.34 -8.84 14.72
CA THR A 184 5.60 -8.88 13.97
C THR A 184 6.57 -9.89 14.58
N THR A 185 7.02 -10.84 13.77
CA THR A 185 7.98 -11.87 14.15
C THR A 185 9.36 -11.59 13.55
N GLY A 186 10.41 -12.21 14.10
CA GLY A 186 11.76 -12.14 13.51
C GLY A 186 11.83 -12.74 12.10
N PHE A 187 10.94 -13.69 11.80
CA PHE A 187 10.79 -14.27 10.47
C PHE A 187 10.36 -13.22 9.44
N ASP A 188 9.38 -12.37 9.80
CA ASP A 188 8.89 -11.32 8.90
C ASP A 188 10.01 -10.35 8.48
N VAL A 189 10.83 -9.96 9.45
CA VAL A 189 11.98 -9.06 9.24
C VAL A 189 13.01 -9.70 8.33
N GLN A 190 13.29 -11.00 8.51
CA GLN A 190 14.24 -11.72 7.67
C GLN A 190 13.75 -11.87 6.24
N VAL A 191 12.47 -12.21 6.03
CA VAL A 191 11.86 -12.28 4.70
C VAL A 191 11.90 -10.92 4.01
N ALA A 192 11.54 -9.84 4.73
CA ALA A 192 11.65 -8.49 4.19
C ALA A 192 13.08 -8.17 3.78
N ALA A 193 14.07 -8.45 4.63
CA ALA A 193 15.49 -8.19 4.34
C ALA A 193 15.99 -8.93 3.08
N LEU A 194 15.60 -10.20 2.89
CA LEU A 194 15.98 -10.98 1.71
C LEU A 194 15.34 -10.43 0.42
N LEU A 195 14.10 -9.96 0.51
CA LEU A 195 13.36 -9.43 -0.62
C LEU A 195 13.66 -7.95 -0.94
N VAL A 196 14.48 -7.26 -0.14
CA VAL A 196 14.93 -5.89 -0.45
C VAL A 196 15.76 -5.85 -1.73
N ILE A 197 16.60 -6.86 -1.99
CA ILE A 197 17.43 -6.91 -3.20
C ILE A 197 16.58 -6.91 -4.48
N PRO A 198 15.65 -7.87 -4.69
CA PRO A 198 14.80 -7.85 -5.87
C PRO A 198 13.91 -6.60 -5.94
N LEU A 199 13.54 -6.02 -4.79
CA LEU A 199 12.80 -4.76 -4.74
C LEU A 199 13.60 -3.56 -5.27
N ILE A 200 14.92 -3.52 -5.04
CA ILE A 200 15.78 -2.44 -5.55
C ILE A 200 16.09 -2.62 -7.04
N LEU A 201 16.14 -3.87 -7.51
CA LEU A 201 16.44 -4.19 -8.92
C LEU A 201 15.26 -3.94 -9.86
N GLY A 202 14.03 -3.93 -9.35
CA GLY A 202 12.82 -3.59 -10.09
C GLY A 202 12.53 -2.10 -10.09
#